data_AF-A0A7X7MVB7-F1
#
_entry.id   AF-A0A7X7MVB7-F1
#
_cell.length_a   1.000
_cell.length_b   1.000
_cell.length_c   1.000
_cell.angle_alpha   90.00
_cell.angle_beta   90.00
_cell.angle_gamma   90.00
#
_symmetry.space_group_name_H-M   'P 1'
#
loop_
_entity.id
_entity.type
_entity.pdbx_description
1 polymer ?
#
loop_
_entity_poly.entity_id
_entity_poly.type
_entity_poly.pdbx_seq_one_letter_code
_entity_poly.pdbx_strand_id
1 'polypeptide(L)'
;MAVIKNTKTNTWEVRTYYTDWTGERKQKTKRGFAKKSEAQEWERAFKLKCDQNLDMKFEDFVDVYLNDIKLRLKRNSFLTKEHIIRTKI
;
A
#
# COMPACT_ATOMS: atom_id res chain seq x y z
N MET A 1 -8.88 -3.47 14.92
CA MET A 1 -7.70 -2.67 14.55
C MET A 1 -6.95 -2.33 15.83
N ALA A 2 -5.62 -2.19 15.81
CA ALA A 2 -4.88 -1.66 16.95
C ALA A 2 -3.71 -0.80 16.48
N VAL A 3 -3.72 0.49 16.86
CA VAL A 3 -2.58 1.39 16.75
C VAL A 3 -1.95 1.48 18.13
N ILE A 4 -0.77 0.91 18.29
CA ILE A 4 -0.11 0.70 19.58
C ILE A 4 1.18 1.53 19.59
N LYS A 5 1.39 2.29 20.66
CA LYS A 5 2.67 2.96 20.88
C LYS A 5 3.63 2.00 21.58
N ASN A 6 4.81 1.80 20.99
CA ASN A 6 5.89 1.08 21.63
C ASN A 6 6.62 2.01 22.59
N THR A 7 6.53 1.73 23.89
CA THR A 7 7.10 2.59 24.94
C THR A 7 8.63 2.55 24.99
N LYS A 8 9.26 1.48 24.48
CA LYS A 8 10.73 1.34 24.48
C LYS A 8 11.40 2.13 23.36
N THR A 9 10.80 2.13 22.17
CA THR A 9 11.35 2.77 20.97
C THR A 9 10.67 4.11 20.65
N ASN A 10 9.63 4.50 21.40
CA ASN A 10 8.78 5.66 21.12
C ASN A 10 8.15 5.68 19.72
N THR A 11 8.11 4.55 19.03
CA THR A 11 7.52 4.39 17.70
C THR A 11 6.11 3.82 17.78
N TRP A 12 5.32 4.05 16.75
CA TRP A 12 3.97 3.54 16.60
C TRP A 12 3.96 2.29 15.73
N GLU A 13 3.08 1.37 16.07
CA GLU A 13 2.83 0.11 15.37
C GLU A 13 1.34 0.01 15.01
N VAL A 14 1.07 -0.58 13.86
CA VAL A 14 -0.30 -0.78 13.35
C VAL A 14 -0.51 -2.27 13.12
N ARG A 15 -1.59 -2.80 13.69
CA ARG A 15 -2.08 -4.16 13.45
C ARG A 15 -3.45 -4.09 12.79
N THR A 16 -3.52 -4.59 11.56
CA THR A 16 -4.72 -4.62 10.72
C THR A 16 -5.06 -6.04 10.35
N TYR A 17 -6.35 -6.30 10.19
CA TYR A 17 -6.85 -7.50 9.54
C TYR A 17 -7.38 -7.11 8.17
N TYR A 18 -7.16 -7.95 7.19
CA TYR A 18 -7.67 -7.78 5.83
C TYR A 18 -8.04 -9.15 5.27
N THR A 19 -8.91 -9.14 4.27
CA THR A 19 -9.28 -10.35 3.53
C THR A 19 -8.42 -10.39 2.28
N ASP A 20 -7.73 -11.51 2.07
CA ASP A 20 -6.95 -11.71 0.85
C ASP A 20 -7.89 -11.95 -0.34
N TRP A 21 -7.33 -11.87 -1.55
CA TRP A 21 -8.01 -12.24 -2.79
C TRP A 21 -8.53 -13.70 -2.80
N THR A 22 -8.03 -14.56 -1.92
CA THR A 22 -8.51 -15.94 -1.70
C THR A 22 -9.70 -16.04 -0.74
N GLY A 23 -10.13 -14.93 -0.12
CA GLY A 23 -11.18 -14.91 0.90
C GLY A 23 -10.71 -15.21 2.32
N GLU A 24 -9.44 -15.53 2.53
CA GLU A 24 -8.87 -15.78 3.85
C GLU A 24 -8.60 -14.49 4.62
N ARG A 25 -8.95 -14.47 5.91
CA ARG A 25 -8.67 -13.34 6.79
C ARG A 25 -7.23 -13.42 7.31
N LYS A 26 -6.39 -12.45 6.93
CA LYS A 26 -4.99 -12.36 7.36
C LYS A 26 -4.74 -11.14 8.22
N GLN A 27 -3.69 -11.23 9.04
CA GLN A 27 -3.22 -10.11 9.86
C GLN A 27 -1.96 -9.51 9.24
N LYS A 28 -1.93 -8.19 9.10
CA LYS A 28 -0.73 -7.44 8.75
C LYS A 28 -0.30 -6.55 9.90
N THR A 29 1.00 -6.58 10.20
CA THR A 29 1.60 -5.71 11.20
C THR A 29 2.68 -4.87 10.54
N LYS A 30 2.60 -3.54 10.70
CA LYS A 30 3.64 -2.60 10.29
C LYS A 30 4.09 -1.82 11.51
N ARG A 31 5.41 -1.70 11.69
CA ARG A 31 6.06 -1.06 12.84
C ARG A 31 6.95 0.07 12.40
N GLY A 32 7.27 0.98 13.32
CA GLY A 32 8.30 2.01 13.12
C GLY A 32 7.78 3.39 12.70
N PHE A 33 6.49 3.67 12.86
CA PHE A 33 5.96 5.00 12.56
C PHE A 33 6.39 6.00 13.63
N ALA A 34 6.73 7.24 13.24
CA ALA A 34 7.10 8.28 14.19
C ALA A 34 5.84 8.89 14.85
N LYS A 35 4.78 9.06 14.06
CA LYS A 35 3.51 9.65 14.50
C LYS A 35 2.36 8.65 14.46
N LYS A 36 1.36 8.87 15.33
CA LYS A 36 0.11 8.10 15.31
C LYS A 36 -0.68 8.31 14.02
N SER A 37 -0.66 9.54 13.48
CA SER A 37 -1.36 9.90 12.24
C SER A 37 -0.83 9.12 11.04
N GLU A 38 0.49 9.02 10.88
CA GLU A 38 1.14 8.23 9.82
C GLU A 38 0.73 6.76 9.87
N ALA A 39 0.70 6.20 11.09
CA ALA A 39 0.20 4.86 11.35
C ALA A 39 -1.27 4.67 10.90
N GLN A 40 -2.14 5.65 11.19
CA GLN A 40 -3.55 5.61 10.79
C GLN A 40 -3.74 5.81 9.28
N GLU A 41 -2.98 6.71 8.65
CA GLU A 41 -3.01 6.93 7.20
C GLU A 41 -2.57 5.68 6.44
N TRP A 42 -1.49 5.04 6.90
CA TRP A 42 -1.04 3.78 6.32
C TRP A 42 -2.11 2.68 6.41
N GLU A 43 -2.84 2.60 7.53
CA GLU A 43 -3.94 1.65 7.69
C GLU A 43 -5.05 1.86 6.66
N ARG A 44 -5.47 3.12 6.48
CA ARG A 44 -6.52 3.48 5.51
C ARG A 44 -6.08 3.15 4.08
N ALA A 45 -4.87 3.56 3.70
CA ALA A 45 -4.32 3.27 2.38
C ALA A 45 -4.20 1.75 2.15
N PHE A 46 -3.76 1.00 3.16
CA PHE A 46 -3.62 -0.45 3.08
C PHE A 46 -4.96 -1.16 2.86
N LYS A 47 -6.02 -0.75 3.56
CA LYS A 47 -7.37 -1.30 3.35
C LYS A 47 -7.90 -1.03 1.96
N LEU A 48 -7.83 0.22 1.50
CA LEU A 48 -8.29 0.59 0.15
C LEU A 48 -7.57 -0.21 -0.93
N LYS A 49 -6.26 -0.44 -0.76
CA LYS A 49 -5.46 -1.27 -1.66
C LYS A 49 -5.87 -2.74 -1.66
N CYS A 50 -6.21 -3.31 -0.51
CA CYS A 50 -6.68 -4.68 -0.39
C CYS A 50 -8.10 -4.87 -0.95
N ASP A 51 -8.99 -3.92 -0.70
CA ASP A 51 -10.37 -3.95 -1.18
C ASP A 51 -10.49 -3.62 -2.69
N GLN A 52 -9.35 -3.34 -3.36
CA GLN A 52 -9.29 -2.88 -4.76
C GLN A 52 -10.20 -1.68 -5.06
N ASN A 53 -10.51 -0.87 -4.04
CA ASN A 53 -11.42 0.25 -4.19
C ASN A 53 -10.71 1.41 -4.91
N LEU A 54 -11.40 2.02 -5.88
CA LEU A 54 -10.91 3.15 -6.69
C LEU A 54 -10.75 4.45 -5.88
N ASP A 55 -11.28 4.52 -4.65
CA ASP A 55 -11.12 5.66 -3.73
C ASP A 55 -9.68 5.82 -3.17
N MET A 56 -8.71 5.02 -3.64
CA MET A 56 -7.31 5.12 -3.21
C MET A 56 -6.58 6.31 -3.84
N LYS A 57 -5.43 6.69 -3.26
CA LYS A 57 -4.56 7.71 -3.87
C LYS A 57 -4.06 7.21 -5.23
N PHE A 58 -3.95 8.13 -6.19
CA PHE A 58 -3.49 7.80 -7.53
C PHE A 58 -2.09 7.15 -7.55
N GLU A 59 -1.19 7.59 -6.67
CA GLU A 59 0.14 6.98 -6.50
C GLU A 59 0.05 5.49 -6.13
N ASP A 60 -0.80 5.15 -5.14
CA ASP A 60 -1.01 3.76 -4.72
C ASP A 60 -1.60 2.90 -5.85
N PHE A 61 -2.45 3.50 -6.69
CA PHE A 61 -3.04 2.84 -7.85
C PHE A 61 -2.00 2.59 -8.95
N VAL A 62 -1.17 3.58 -9.27
CA VAL A 62 -0.08 3.45 -10.26
C VAL A 62 0.84 2.30 -9.88
N ASP A 63 1.19 2.15 -8.60
CA ASP A 63 2.00 1.03 -8.12
C ASP A 63 1.36 -0.33 -8.36
N VAL A 64 0.05 -0.47 -8.10
CA VAL A 64 -0.68 -1.72 -8.35
C VAL A 64 -0.70 -2.03 -9.85
N TYR A 65 -1.02 -1.02 -10.66
CA TYR A 65 -1.07 -1.11 -12.12
C TYR A 65 0.28 -1.49 -12.74
N LEU A 66 1.36 -0.84 -12.31
CA LEU A 66 2.71 -1.13 -12.80
C LEU A 66 3.13 -2.56 -12.47
N ASN A 67 2.80 -3.07 -11.28
CA ASN A 67 3.12 -4.44 -10.89
C ASN A 67 2.40 -5.49 -11.75
N ASP A 68 1.12 -5.29 -12.07
CA ASP A 68 0.37 -6.21 -12.93
C ASP A 68 0.90 -6.19 -14.38
N ILE A 69 1.17 -5.00 -14.90
CA ILE A 69 1.60 -4.83 -16.31
C ILE A 69 3.03 -5.28 -16.56
N LYS A 70 3.91 -5.16 -15.57
CA LYS A 70 5.32 -5.55 -15.69
C LYS A 70 5.50 -7.01 -16.10
N LEU A 71 4.59 -7.90 -15.68
CA LEU A 71 4.62 -9.32 -16.03
C LEU A 71 4.15 -9.59 -17.47
N ARG A 72 3.35 -8.70 -18.05
CA ARG A 72 2.73 -8.88 -19.37
C ARG A 72 3.50 -8.21 -20.50
N LEU A 73 4.19 -7.10 -20.21
CA LEU A 73 4.89 -6.30 -21.22
C LEU A 73 6.38 -6.66 -21.34
N LYS A 74 6.90 -6.53 -22.56
CA LYS A 74 8.35 -6.48 -22.77
C LYS A 74 8.95 -5.27 -22.05
N ARG A 75 10.18 -5.44 -21.53
CA ARG A 75 10.90 -4.43 -20.74
C ARG A 75 10.93 -3.05 -21.41
N ASN A 76 11.22 -2.96 -22.71
CA ASN A 76 11.29 -1.67 -23.42
C ASN A 76 9.95 -0.91 -23.40
N SER A 77 8.84 -1.64 -23.60
CA SER A 77 7.50 -1.05 -23.55
C SER A 77 7.10 -0.65 -22.13
N PHE A 78 7.51 -1.43 -21.13
CA PHE A 78 7.31 -1.09 -19.72
C PHE A 78 8.04 0.21 -19.34
N LEU A 79 9.32 0.33 -19.69
CA LEU A 79 10.13 1.53 -19.41
C LEU A 79 9.53 2.80 -20.04
N THR A 80 8.96 2.67 -21.23
CA THR A 80 8.30 3.80 -21.91
C THR A 80 7.05 4.24 -21.13
N LYS A 81 6.22 3.30 -20.66
CA LYS A 81 5.03 3.61 -19.86
C LYS A 81 5.40 4.20 -18.50
N GLU A 82 6.39 3.63 -17.82
CA GLU A 82 6.91 4.16 -16.56
C GLU A 82 7.41 5.61 -16.73
N HIS A 83 8.14 5.88 -17.81
CA HIS A 83 8.61 7.23 -18.12
C HIS A 83 7.45 8.22 -18.37
N ILE A 84 6.44 7.81 -19.13
CA ILE A 84 5.25 8.65 -19.39
C ILE A 84 4.53 8.97 -18.09
N ILE A 85 4.27 7.97 -17.25
CA ILE A 85 3.58 8.16 -15.97
C ILE A 85 4.37 9.12 -15.09
N ARG A 86 5.70 8.99 -15.02
CA ARG A 86 6.55 9.86 -14.20
C ARG A 86 6.67 11.31 -14.71
N THR A 87 6.55 11.52 -16.03
CA THR A 87 6.85 12.83 -16.65
C THR A 87 5.63 13.60 -17.12
N LYS A 88 4.50 12.93 -17.33
CA LYS A 88 3.30 13.51 -17.96
C LYS A 88 2.06 13.48 -17.07
N ILE A 89 2.07 12.69 -16.00
CA ILE A 89 0.96 12.50 -15.08
C ILE A 89 1.45 12.92 -13.68
#